data_AF-A0A1Y2K704-F1
#
_entry.id   AF-A0A1Y2K704-F1
#
_cell.length_a   1.000
_cell.length_b   1.000
_cell.length_c   1.000
_cell.angle_alpha   90.00
_cell.angle_beta   90.00
_cell.angle_gamma   90.00
#
_symmetry.space_group_name_H-M   'P 1'
#
loop_
_entity.id
_entity.type
_entity.pdbx_description
1 polymer ?
#
loop_
_entity_poly.entity_id
_entity_poly.type
_entity_poly.pdbx_seq_one_letter_code
_entity_poly.pdbx_strand_id
1 'polypeptide(L)' 'MATLLPCNVVVRELPEHGVEVAAMDPLAMTRLLHDPAIAEVAREAAERLTRALAAIASRREAGTELEERS' A
#
# COMPACT_ATOMS: atom_id res chain seq x y z
N MET A 1 7.47 -14.26 15.76
CA MET A 1 6.58 -14.17 14.58
C MET A 1 5.51 -13.07 14.69
N ALA A 2 4.89 -12.84 15.87
CA ALA A 2 3.86 -11.80 16.03
C ALA A 2 4.36 -10.33 16.01
N THR A 3 5.67 -10.08 16.00
CA THR A 3 6.24 -8.72 16.16
C THR A 3 6.28 -7.88 14.89
N LEU A 4 6.10 -8.51 13.72
CA LEU A 4 6.20 -7.85 12.41
C LEU A 4 4.83 -7.72 11.71
N LEU A 5 3.75 -8.22 12.32
CA LEU A 5 2.38 -8.13 11.80
C LEU A 5 1.58 -7.16 12.69
N PRO A 6 0.63 -6.40 12.15
CA PRO A 6 0.08 -6.44 10.78
C PRO A 6 0.89 -5.66 9.72
N CYS A 7 0.54 -5.82 8.44
CA CYS A 7 1.00 -4.92 7.37
C CYS A 7 0.46 -3.51 7.63
N ASN A 8 1.31 -2.63 8.13
CA ASN A 8 0.90 -1.27 8.47
C ASN A 8 0.69 -0.43 7.21
N VAL A 9 -0.35 0.41 7.25
CA VAL A 9 -0.66 1.42 6.23
C VAL A 9 -0.65 2.78 6.90
N VAL A 10 0.00 3.75 6.29
CA VAL A 10 0.07 5.14 6.74
C VAL A 10 -0.80 5.97 5.81
N VAL A 11 -1.70 6.75 6.40
CA VAL A 11 -2.50 7.75 5.71
C VAL A 11 -2.18 9.09 6.34
N ARG A 12 -1.67 10.04 5.55
CA ARG A 12 -1.37 11.38 6.05
C ARG A 12 -1.74 12.47 5.05
N GLU A 13 -2.11 13.62 5.59
CA GLU A 13 -2.28 14.83 4.81
C GLU A 13 -0.91 15.41 4.41
N LEU A 14 -0.84 15.94 3.20
CA LEU A 14 0.30 16.65 2.65
C LEU A 14 -0.01 18.17 2.61
N PRO A 15 1.02 19.05 2.63
CA PRO A 15 0.84 20.51 2.71
C PRO A 15 0.03 21.20 1.60
N GLU A 16 -0.42 20.48 0.56
CA GLU A 16 -1.16 21.01 -0.59
C GLU A 16 -2.47 20.25 -0.87
N HIS A 17 -3.28 19.99 0.16
CA HIS A 17 -4.55 19.25 0.06
C HIS A 17 -4.42 17.83 -0.55
N GLY A 18 -3.21 17.28 -0.52
CA GLY A 18 -2.91 15.91 -0.91
C GLY A 18 -3.12 14.96 0.26
N VAL A 19 -3.53 13.72 -0.04
CA VAL A 19 -3.48 12.63 0.93
C VAL A 19 -2.50 11.61 0.38
N GLU A 20 -1.47 11.30 1.17
CA GLU A 20 -0.58 10.19 0.89
C GLU A 20 -1.11 8.92 1.56
N VAL A 21 -1.17 7.83 0.80
CA VAL A 21 -1.42 6.48 1.30
C VAL A 21 -0.20 5.62 0.99
N ALA A 22 0.49 5.16 2.01
CA ALA A 22 1.68 4.31 1.89
C ALA A 22 1.48 3.00 2.65
N ALA A 23 1.87 1.89 2.07
CA ALA A 23 1.84 0.58 2.72
C ALA A 23 3.26 0.04 2.95
N MET A 24 3.46 -0.67 4.06
CA MET A 24 4.69 -1.42 4.30
C MET A 24 4.86 -2.51 3.22
N ASP A 25 6.09 -2.67 2.69
CA ASP A 25 6.43 -3.74 1.75
C ASP A 25 6.56 -5.09 2.48
N PRO A 26 5.67 -6.07 2.24
CA PRO A 26 5.75 -7.39 2.86
C PRO A 26 7.00 -8.17 2.46
N LEU A 27 7.57 -7.93 1.28
CA LEU A 27 8.78 -8.60 0.82
C LEU A 27 10.02 -8.11 1.56
N ALA A 28 10.05 -6.85 2.01
CA ALA A 28 11.13 -6.35 2.85
C ALA A 28 11.26 -7.15 4.17
N MET A 29 10.16 -7.69 4.68
CA MET A 29 10.13 -8.47 5.92
C MET A 29 10.71 -9.88 5.75
N THR A 30 10.62 -10.45 4.54
CA THR A 30 11.20 -11.78 4.25
C THR A 30 12.72 -11.78 4.41
N ARG A 31 13.38 -10.65 4.12
CA ARG A 31 14.82 -10.44 4.31
C ARG A 31 15.23 -10.48 5.79
N LEU A 32 14.32 -10.19 6.71
CA LEU A 32 14.57 -10.29 8.15
C LEU A 32 14.38 -11.73 8.68
N LEU A 33 13.40 -12.45 8.12
CA LEU A 33 12.94 -13.73 8.67
C LEU A 33 13.67 -14.94 8.09
N HIS A 34 14.28 -14.84 6.90
CA HIS A 34 15.00 -15.93 6.22
C HIS A 34 14.20 -17.24 6.11
N ASP A 35 12.87 -17.15 6.05
CA ASP A 35 11.96 -18.29 6.00
C ASP A 35 11.29 -18.39 4.61
N PRO A 36 11.58 -19.44 3.82
CA PRO A 36 11.00 -19.62 2.50
C PRO A 36 9.47 -19.85 2.54
N ALA A 37 8.91 -20.35 3.64
CA ALA A 37 7.46 -20.51 3.78
C ALA A 37 6.75 -19.16 3.90
N ILE A 38 7.44 -18.12 4.39
CA ILE A 38 6.91 -16.76 4.50
C ILE A 38 7.02 -16.01 3.17
N ALA A 39 7.95 -16.38 2.30
CA ALA A 39 8.16 -15.71 1.01
C ALA A 39 6.91 -15.73 0.13
N GLU A 40 6.21 -16.87 0.08
CA GLU A 40 5.01 -17.01 -0.74
C GLU A 40 3.84 -16.16 -0.21
N VAL A 41 3.65 -16.15 1.11
CA VAL A 41 2.62 -15.30 1.76
C VAL A 41 2.95 -13.82 1.59
N ALA A 42 4.23 -13.44 1.69
CA ALA A 42 4.67 -12.08 1.47
C ALA A 42 4.45 -11.61 0.02
N ARG A 43 4.70 -12.49 -0.97
CA ARG A 43 4.41 -12.22 -2.38
C ARG A 43 2.93 -11.96 -2.60
N GLU A 44 2.07 -12.82 -2.06
CA GLU A 44 0.61 -12.64 -2.16
C GLU A 44 0.16 -11.34 -1.50
N ALA A 45 0.68 -11.02 -0.31
CA ALA A 45 0.38 -9.77 0.38
C ALA A 45 0.81 -8.54 -0.43
N ALA A 46 2.00 -8.58 -1.04
CA ALA A 46 2.52 -7.50 -1.87
C ALA A 46 1.64 -7.26 -3.10
N GLU A 47 1.22 -8.31 -3.80
CA GLU A 47 0.30 -8.21 -4.95
C GLU A 47 -1.04 -7.59 -4.57
N ARG A 48 -1.58 -7.96 -3.41
CA ARG A 48 -2.84 -7.41 -2.90
C ARG A 48 -2.71 -5.93 -2.51
N LEU A 49 -1.63 -5.56 -1.82
CA LEU A 49 -1.38 -4.15 -1.45
C LEU A 49 -1.17 -3.27 -2.67
N THR A 50 -0.38 -3.71 -3.65
CA THR A 50 -0.18 -2.99 -4.91
C THR A 50 -1.51 -2.74 -5.64
N ARG A 51 -2.36 -3.77 -5.73
CA ARG A 51 -3.71 -3.62 -6.32
C ARG A 51 -4.59 -2.64 -5.55
N ALA A 52 -4.55 -2.67 -4.22
CA ALA A 52 -5.33 -1.75 -3.39
C ALA A 52 -4.86 -0.30 -3.57
N LEU A 53 -3.54 -0.05 -3.57
CA LEU A 53 -2.95 1.26 -3.81
C LEU A 53 -3.29 1.78 -5.22
N ALA A 54 -3.19 0.93 -6.24
CA ALA A 54 -3.57 1.29 -7.61
C ALA A 54 -5.06 1.69 -7.71
N ALA A 55 -5.96 0.97 -7.04
CA ALA A 55 -7.39 1.30 -7.00
C ALA A 55 -7.70 2.57 -6.19
N ILE A 56 -6.81 3.01 -5.31
CA ILE A 56 -6.91 4.31 -4.61
C ILE A 56 -6.40 5.41 -5.54
N ALA A 57 -5.27 5.19 -6.22
CA ALA A 57 -4.70 6.14 -7.17
C ALA A 57 -5.66 6.45 -8.33
N SER A 58 -6.26 5.44 -8.95
CA SER A 58 -7.22 5.64 -10.05
C SER A 58 -8.52 6.34 -9.62
N ARG A 59 -8.91 6.23 -8.34
CA ARG A 59 -10.06 6.98 -7.79
C ARG A 59 -9.79 8.47 -7.64
N ARG A 60 -8.53 8.90 -7.51
CA ARG A 60 -8.18 10.33 -7.54
C ARG A 60 -8.33 10.89 -8.94
N GLU A 61 -7.80 10.20 -9.95
CA GLU A 61 -7.86 10.63 -11.36
C GLU A 61 -9.30 10.85 -11.83
N ALA A 62 -10.19 9.91 -11.50
CA ALA A 62 -11.62 10.02 -11.83
C ALA A 62 -12.35 11.16 -11.07
N GLY A 63 -11.84 11.58 -9.90
CA GLY A 63 -12.38 12.69 -9.13
C GLY A 63 -11.91 14.06 -9.64
N THR A 64 -10.63 14.17 -10.03
CA THR A 64 -10.06 15.39 -10.60
C THR A 64 -10.68 15.76 -11.96
N GLU A 65 -11.03 14.76 -12.80
CA GLU A 65 -11.74 15.01 -14.07
C GLU A 65 -13.18 15.54 -13.89
N LEU A 66 -13.77 15.38 -12.71
CA LEU A 66 -15.12 15.89 -12.40
C LEU A 66 -15.07 17.36 -11.94
N GLU A 67 -14.04 17.75 -11.17
CA GLU A 67 -13.84 19.14 -10.73
C GLU A 67 -13.42 20.08 -11.87
N GLU A 68 -12.65 19.62 -12.86
CA GLU A 68 -12.23 20.45 -14.01
C GLU A 68 -13.32 20.68 -15.07
N ARG A 69 -14.47 19.98 -14.97
CA ARG A 69 -15.59 20.07 -15.92
C ARG A 69 -16.80 20.86 -15.38
N SER A 70 -16.67 21.49 -14.21
CA SER A 70 -17.67 22.40 -13.61
C SER A 70 -17.17 23.84 -13.61
#